data_AF-A0A942I1Y0-F1
#
_entry.id   AF-A0A942I1Y0-F1
#
_cell.length_a   1.000
_cell.length_b   1.000
_cell.length_c   1.000
_cell.angle_alpha   90.00
_cell.angle_beta   90.00
_cell.angle_gamma   90.00
#
_symmetry.space_group_name_H-M   'P 1'
#
loop_
_entity.id
_entity.type
_entity.pdbx_description
1 polymer ?
#
loop_
_entity_poly.entity_id
_entity_poly.type
_entity_poly.pdbx_seq_one_letter_code
_entity_poly.pdbx_strand_id
1 'polypeptide(L)'
;MKAIIHVNRQFIAFNKRDGGNRPVYTIKIGGKTRYGRGVDIHGPSIAVYDPTGLKCGAKAWIETEAPITIIDEMSFSEAKSEHHT
;
A
#
# COMPACT_ATOMS: atom_id res chain seq x y z
N MET A 1 13.52 1.09 -10.59
CA MET A 1 12.80 -0.20 -10.44
C MET A 1 11.35 0.13 -10.23
N LYS A 2 10.43 -0.46 -11.01
CA LYS A 2 9.01 -0.12 -10.95
C LYS A 2 8.39 -0.45 -9.59
N ALA A 3 7.75 0.54 -8.98
CA ALA A 3 6.91 0.38 -7.80
C ALA A 3 5.43 0.30 -8.22
N ILE A 4 4.69 -0.60 -7.58
CA ILE A 4 3.23 -0.68 -7.67
C ILE A 4 2.65 -0.35 -6.30
N ILE A 5 1.90 0.74 -6.22
CA ILE A 5 1.31 1.23 -4.98
C ILE A 5 -0.21 1.10 -5.08
N HIS A 6 -0.82 0.38 -4.14
CA HIS A 6 -2.27 0.26 -4.10
C HIS A 6 -2.81 0.41 -2.68
N VAL A 7 -4.10 0.75 -2.59
CA VAL A 7 -4.80 0.87 -1.32
C VAL A 7 -5.24 -0.51 -0.83
N ASN A 8 -5.01 -0.81 0.44
CA ASN A 8 -5.53 -1.96 1.15
C ASN A 8 -6.90 -1.64 1.76
N ARG A 9 -7.96 -1.94 1.00
CA ARG A 9 -9.34 -1.70 1.42
C ARG A 9 -9.75 -2.47 2.67
N GLN A 10 -9.15 -3.63 2.93
CA GLN A 10 -9.45 -4.42 4.13
C GLN A 10 -8.97 -3.71 5.39
N PHE A 11 -7.77 -3.11 5.35
CA PHE A 11 -7.24 -2.37 6.48
C PHE A 11 -8.03 -1.09 6.74
N ILE A 12 -8.48 -0.39 5.70
CA ILE A 12 -9.40 0.74 5.85
C ILE A 12 -10.70 0.30 6.54
N ALA A 13 -11.29 -0.82 6.11
CA ALA A 13 -12.52 -1.34 6.70
C ALA A 13 -12.32 -1.74 8.17
N PHE A 14 -11.18 -2.35 8.52
CA PHE A 14 -10.86 -2.67 9.91
C PHE A 14 -10.64 -1.42 10.75
N ASN A 15 -9.81 -0.48 10.30
CA ASN A 15 -9.58 0.80 11.00
C ASN A 15 -10.90 1.53 11.28
N LYS A 16 -11.84 1.53 10.32
CA LYS A 16 -13.18 2.10 10.53
C LYS A 16 -14.00 1.35 11.58
N ARG A 17 -13.87 0.03 11.67
CA ARG A 17 -14.66 -0.84 12.56
C ARG A 17 -14.16 -0.81 14.00
N ASP A 18 -12.84 -0.84 14.19
CA ASP A 18 -12.22 -1.00 15.51
C ASP A 18 -11.44 0.23 15.96
N GLY A 19 -11.43 1.32 15.19
CA GLY A 19 -10.68 2.53 15.51
C GLY A 19 -9.15 2.37 15.37
N GLY A 20 -8.68 1.25 14.82
CA GLY A 20 -7.25 0.97 14.66
C GLY A 20 -6.57 1.85 13.62
N ASN A 21 -5.25 1.74 13.55
CA ASN A 21 -4.40 2.60 12.71
C ASN A 21 -3.46 1.80 11.77
N ARG A 22 -3.98 0.76 11.12
CA ARG A 22 -3.22 -0.10 10.22
C ARG A 22 -2.76 0.64 8.95
N PRO A 23 -1.62 0.26 8.34
CA PRO A 23 -1.07 0.91 7.14
C PRO A 23 -1.89 0.63 5.88
N VAL A 24 -2.52 1.66 5.32
CA VAL A 24 -3.49 1.48 4.23
C VAL A 24 -2.87 1.39 2.84
N TYR A 25 -1.57 1.67 2.68
CA TYR A 25 -0.87 1.54 1.40
C TYR A 25 -0.01 0.29 1.38
N THR A 26 -0.19 -0.50 0.33
CA THR A 26 0.67 -1.65 0.01
C THR A 26 1.55 -1.29 -1.19
N ILE A 27 2.85 -1.40 -1.01
CA ILE A 27 3.87 -1.05 -2.01
C ILE A 27 4.61 -2.33 -2.41
N LYS A 28 4.57 -2.66 -3.70
CA LYS A 28 5.37 -3.75 -4.28
C LYS A 28 6.52 -3.15 -5.06
N ILE A 29 7.75 -3.45 -4.63
CA ILE A 29 8.97 -2.97 -5.27
C ILE A 29 10.06 -4.02 -5.12
N GLY A 30 10.69 -4.41 -6.24
CA GLY A 30 11.79 -5.37 -6.24
C GLY A 30 11.49 -6.74 -5.66
N GLY A 31 10.28 -7.24 -5.92
CA GLY A 31 9.83 -8.53 -5.38
C GLY A 31 9.48 -8.50 -3.89
N LYS A 32 9.68 -7.38 -3.20
CA LYS A 32 9.29 -7.19 -1.81
C LYS A 32 7.94 -6.47 -1.74
N THR A 33 7.18 -6.79 -0.70
CA THR A 33 5.96 -6.07 -0.34
C THR A 33 6.20 -5.32 0.96
N ARG A 34 5.94 -4.02 0.96
CA ARG A 34 6.08 -3.10 2.09
C ARG A 34 4.73 -2.44 2.36
N TYR A 35 4.51 -2.02 3.60
CA TYR A 35 3.29 -1.34 4.01
C TYR A 35 3.64 0.03 4.58
N GLY A 36 2.75 1.00 4.40
CA GLY A 36 2.89 2.33 5.00
C GLY A 36 1.56 3.05 5.14
N ARG A 37 1.56 4.12 5.91
CA ARG A 37 0.40 5.03 6.07
C ARG A 37 0.39 6.15 5.03
N GLY A 38 1.50 6.36 4.33
CA GLY A 38 1.60 7.25 3.20
C GLY A 38 2.74 6.88 2.27
N VAL A 39 2.72 7.42 1.06
CA VAL A 39 3.79 7.27 0.08
C VAL A 39 4.02 8.62 -0.58
N ASP A 40 5.26 9.10 -0.51
CA ASP A 40 5.73 10.25 -1.29
C ASP A 40 6.42 9.74 -2.57
N ILE A 41 6.11 10.36 -3.71
CA ILE A 41 6.61 9.96 -5.02
C ILE A 41 7.40 11.13 -5.62
N HIS A 42 8.70 10.96 -5.73
CA HIS A 42 9.64 12.02 -6.13
C HIS A 42 9.81 12.11 -7.64
N GLY A 43 8.70 12.08 -8.38
CA GLY A 43 8.73 12.17 -9.84
C GLY A 43 7.46 11.68 -10.54
N PRO A 44 7.54 11.44 -11.85
CA PRO A 44 6.40 11.02 -12.66
C PRO A 44 5.78 9.71 -12.15
N SER A 45 4.45 9.64 -12.22
CA SER A 45 3.68 8.46 -11.89
C SER A 45 2.43 8.37 -12.75
N ILE A 46 1.86 7.16 -12.82
CA ILE A 46 0.64 6.88 -13.58
C ILE A 46 -0.36 6.21 -12.65
N ALA A 47 -1.54 6.80 -12.52
CA ALA A 47 -2.69 6.12 -11.94
C ALA A 47 -3.32 5.20 -12.99
N VAL A 48 -3.36 3.90 -12.70
CA VAL A 48 -3.83 2.85 -13.61
C VAL A 48 -5.12 2.26 -13.07
N TYR A 49 -6.06 2.00 -13.98
CA TYR A 49 -7.25 1.20 -13.72
C TYR A 49 -7.28 -0.01 -14.68
N ASP A 50 -7.53 -1.19 -14.13
CA ASP A 50 -7.72 -2.43 -14.88
C ASP A 50 -8.84 -3.26 -14.26
N PRO A 51 -9.91 -3.62 -15.01
CA PRO A 51 -11.01 -4.41 -14.50
C PRO A 51 -10.62 -5.84 -14.09
N THR A 52 -9.54 -6.40 -14.66
CA THR A 52 -8.98 -7.72 -14.30
C THR A 52 -8.22 -7.65 -12.98
N GLY A 53 -7.53 -6.54 -12.73
CA GLY A 53 -6.87 -6.20 -11.48
C GLY A 53 -5.58 -6.96 -11.19
N LEU A 54 -4.90 -6.56 -10.12
CA LEU A 54 -3.73 -7.24 -9.60
C LEU A 54 -4.12 -8.56 -8.90
N LYS A 55 -3.15 -9.47 -8.71
CA LYS A 55 -3.35 -10.72 -7.94
C LYS A 55 -3.91 -10.50 -6.52
N CYS A 56 -3.72 -9.32 -5.93
CA CYS A 56 -4.29 -8.94 -4.63
C CYS A 56 -5.74 -8.41 -4.69
N GLY A 57 -6.36 -8.35 -5.87
CA GLY A 57 -7.72 -7.86 -6.09
C GLY A 57 -7.85 -6.35 -6.26
N ALA A 58 -6.75 -5.59 -6.19
CA ALA A 58 -6.74 -4.16 -6.48
C ALA A 58 -6.97 -3.91 -7.97
N LYS A 59 -7.99 -3.11 -8.31
CA LYS A 59 -8.33 -2.73 -9.69
C LYS A 59 -7.83 -1.35 -10.09
N ALA A 60 -7.39 -0.55 -9.12
CA ALA A 60 -6.74 0.73 -9.34
C ALA A 60 -5.47 0.79 -8.50
N TRP A 61 -4.39 1.30 -9.09
CA TRP A 61 -3.09 1.44 -8.44
C TRP A 61 -2.28 2.57 -9.08
N ILE A 62 -1.17 2.91 -8.47
CA ILE A 62 -0.20 3.87 -9.01
C ILE A 62 1.07 3.10 -9.39
N GLU A 63 1.61 3.41 -10.56
CA GLU A 63 2.89 2.91 -11.03
C GLU A 63 3.89 4.06 -11.16
N THR A 64 5.13 3.81 -10.75
CA THR A 64 6.22 4.78 -10.91
C THR A 64 7.57 4.07 -10.96
N GLU A 65 8.53 4.65 -11.68
CA GLU A 65 9.95 4.28 -11.58
C GLU A 65 10.75 5.29 -10.75
N ALA A 66 10.12 6.39 -10.32
CA ALA A 66 10.73 7.43 -9.52
C ALA A 66 11.07 6.91 -8.12
N PRO A 67 12.03 7.54 -7.43
CA PRO A 67 12.26 7.29 -6.00
C PRO A 67 10.98 7.53 -5.19
N ILE A 68 10.76 6.71 -4.17
CA ILE A 68 9.62 6.84 -3.26
C ILE A 68 10.09 6.84 -1.81
N THR A 69 9.36 7.55 -0.96
CA THR A 69 9.53 7.48 0.50
C THR A 69 8.25 6.90 1.10
N ILE A 70 8.38 5.80 1.85
CA ILE A 70 7.24 5.20 2.55
C ILE A 70 7.15 5.83 3.94
N ILE A 71 6.00 6.42 4.24
CA ILE A 71 5.72 7.05 5.54
C ILE A 71 5.17 5.97 6.48
N ASP A 72 5.77 5.87 7.67
CA ASP A 72 5.51 4.81 8.67
C ASP A 72 5.66 3.41 8.08
N GLU A 73 6.82 3.14 7.47
CA GLU A 73 7.08 1.85 6.85
C GLU A 73 7.06 0.71 7.87
N MET A 74 6.33 -0.36 7.54
CA MET A 74 6.30 -1.59 8.32
C MET A 74 6.20 -2.86 7.45
N SER A 75 6.64 -3.98 8.03
CA SER A 75 6.50 -5.31 7.46
C SER A 75 5.07 -5.84 7.58
N PHE A 76 4.78 -6.95 6.88
CA PHE A 76 3.49 -7.63 6.98
C PHE A 76 3.16 -8.08 8.41
N SER A 77 4.16 -8.57 9.14
CA SER A 77 4.01 -9.06 10.51
C SER A 77 3.59 -7.94 11.46
N GLU A 78 4.26 -6.79 11.36
CA GLU A 78 3.98 -5.59 12.16
C GLU A 78 2.60 -5.01 11.84
N ALA A 79 2.23 -4.96 10.55
CA ALA A 79 0.92 -4.51 10.12
C ALA A 79 -0.24 -5.36 10.67
N LYS A 80 0.01 -6.65 10.94
CA LYS A 80 -0.97 -7.57 11.53
C LYS A 80 -1.02 -7.49 13.06
N SER A 81 0.07 -7.11 13.73
CA SER A 81 0.12 -7.04 15.20
C SER A 81 -0.59 -5.82 15.80
N GLU A 82 -0.70 -4.70 15.07
CA GLU A 82 -1.41 -3.49 15.54
C GLU A 82 -2.94 -3.64 15.69
N HIS A 83 -3.44 -4.88 15.71
CA HIS A 83 -4.83 -5.23 16.01
C HIS A 83 -5.16 -5.30 17.52
N HIS A 84 -4.20 -5.05 18.43
CA HIS A 84 -4.34 -5.38 19.87
C HIS A 84 -4.02 -4.23 20.84
N THR A 85 -4.37 -2.98 20.54
CA THR A 85 -4.42 -1.94 21.59
C THR A 85 -5.83 -1.41 21.74
#